data_AF-M6VKW9-F1
#
_entry.id   AF-M6VKW9-F1
#
_cell.length_a   1.000
_cell.length_b   1.000
_cell.length_c   1.000
_cell.angle_alpha   90.00
_cell.angle_beta   90.00
_cell.angle_gamma   90.00
#
_symmetry.space_group_name_H-M   'P 1'
#
loop_
_entity.id
_entity.type
_entity.pdbx_description
1 polymer ?
#
loop_
_entity_poly.entity_id
_entity_poly.type
_entity_poly.pdbx_seq_one_letter_code
_entity_poly.pdbx_strand_id
1 'polypeptide(L)'
;MSSFTGITTFDNRNVFQLLDQGRGLGGIYYGKKGGYEDILWTSAAFARVYLEFLDVWCLDLKMPVNFRSYTLENFNDIKYFNQKYKPHLELDDGTPFPKWLQDRGGNIFCYSSSIIESIISGVPYISVQGIIEDRLEFHLPRKELADIRGEIYDYTYKPKSIEELVELAKKAYLGKLPLKTSPDSSAKLKNYFLIIMAIRKKNLLLGYWQNESML
;
A
#
# COMPACT_ATOMS: atom_id res chain seq x y z
N MET A 1 42.86 1.50 25.03
CA MET A 1 41.70 2.34 25.38
C MET A 1 40.53 1.87 24.54
N SER A 2 39.42 1.49 25.16
CA SER A 2 38.19 1.07 24.46
C SER A 2 37.45 2.32 23.97
N SER A 3 37.35 2.50 22.65
CA SER A 3 36.53 3.54 22.03
C SER A 3 35.17 2.95 21.65
N PHE A 4 34.24 2.88 22.59
CA PHE A 4 32.85 2.61 22.25
C PHE A 4 31.95 3.64 22.93
N THR A 5 31.30 4.47 22.10
CA THR A 5 30.15 5.28 22.52
C THR A 5 28.96 4.34 22.59
N GLY A 6 28.43 4.12 23.79
CA GLY A 6 27.14 3.46 23.96
C GLY A 6 26.03 4.39 23.45
N ILE A 7 25.35 3.98 22.37
CA ILE A 7 24.14 4.63 21.88
C ILE A 7 22.95 3.88 22.49
N THR A 8 22.06 4.58 23.18
CA THR A 8 20.79 4.05 23.67
C THR A 8 19.63 4.78 22.99
N THR A 9 18.59 4.05 22.62
CA THR A 9 17.32 4.63 22.18
C THR A 9 16.38 4.62 23.38
N PHE A 10 15.84 5.78 23.77
CA PHE A 10 14.90 5.88 24.90
C PHE A 10 13.54 5.24 24.59
N ASP A 11 13.30 4.91 23.32
CA ASP A 11 12.02 4.45 22.83
C ASP A 11 12.11 3.01 22.31
N ASN A 12 11.37 2.11 22.95
CA ASN A 12 11.25 0.70 22.56
C ASN A 12 10.04 0.43 21.65
N ARG A 13 9.27 1.47 21.31
CA ARG A 13 8.14 1.36 20.40
C ARG A 13 8.64 1.17 18.97
N ASN A 14 7.96 0.33 18.20
CA ASN A 14 8.25 0.20 16.77
C ASN A 14 7.76 1.44 15.99
N VAL A 15 8.17 1.56 14.73
CA VAL A 15 7.82 2.72 13.90
C VAL A 15 6.32 2.92 13.75
N PHE A 16 5.51 1.85 13.70
CA PHE A 16 4.05 1.97 13.59
C PHE A 16 3.42 2.49 14.88
N GLN A 17 3.90 2.05 16.04
CA GLN A 17 3.47 2.56 17.35
C GLN A 17 3.83 4.05 17.52
N LEU A 18 5.02 4.44 17.09
CA LEU A 18 5.45 5.84 17.04
C LEU A 18 4.54 6.69 16.17
N LEU A 19 4.24 6.21 14.96
CA LEU A 19 3.39 6.90 14.01
C LEU A 19 1.95 7.04 14.51
N ASP A 20 1.41 5.99 15.13
CA ASP A 20 0.06 5.96 15.69
C ASP A 20 -0.11 7.02 16.78
N GLN A 21 0.83 7.08 17.73
CA GLN A 21 0.79 8.05 18.83
C GLN A 21 1.12 9.49 18.38
N GLY A 22 1.87 9.63 17.29
CA GLY A 22 2.13 10.93 16.67
C GLY A 22 0.93 11.53 15.93
N ARG A 23 -0.16 10.78 15.71
CA ARG A 23 -1.39 11.28 15.09
C ARG A 23 -2.03 12.33 16.01
N GLY A 24 -1.87 13.62 15.68
CA GLY A 24 -2.44 14.75 16.45
C GLY A 24 -1.41 15.65 17.14
N LEU A 25 -0.13 15.26 17.16
CA LEU A 25 0.96 16.13 17.61
C LEU A 25 1.40 17.00 16.42
N GLY A 26 0.92 18.24 16.39
CA GLY A 26 1.21 19.20 15.32
C GLY A 26 2.68 19.65 15.31
N GLY A 27 3.17 19.97 14.11
CA GLY A 27 4.41 20.72 13.91
C GLY A 27 5.57 19.85 13.45
N ILE A 28 5.86 19.87 12.15
CA ILE A 28 7.23 19.69 11.69
C ILE A 28 7.48 20.65 10.54
N TYR A 29 8.48 21.52 10.71
CA TYR A 29 8.96 22.44 9.68
C TYR A 29 10.08 21.74 8.92
N TYR A 30 9.97 21.67 7.59
CA TYR A 30 10.96 21.02 6.72
C TYR A 30 11.50 21.95 5.64
N GLY A 31 12.72 21.66 5.20
CA GLY A 31 13.48 22.48 4.26
C GLY A 31 12.91 22.48 2.83
N LYS A 32 13.08 23.60 2.13
CA LYS A 32 12.49 23.94 0.81
C LYS A 32 12.81 23.01 -0.39
N LYS A 33 13.66 22.00 -0.25
CA LYS A 33 14.27 21.29 -1.40
C LYS A 33 13.98 19.79 -1.49
N GLY A 34 13.22 19.21 -0.58
CA GLY A 34 13.04 17.76 -0.58
C GLY A 34 14.32 17.03 -0.10
N GLY A 35 14.18 15.92 0.61
CA GLY A 35 15.28 15.12 1.14
C GLY A 35 14.84 13.72 1.58
N TYR A 36 15.77 12.94 2.16
CA TYR A 36 15.48 11.61 2.71
C TYR A 36 14.34 11.64 3.75
N GLU A 37 14.23 12.74 4.49
CA GLU A 37 13.15 13.01 5.43
C GLU A 37 11.77 13.04 4.76
N ASP A 38 11.66 13.46 3.50
CA ASP A 38 10.39 13.49 2.77
C ASP A 38 9.94 12.10 2.29
N ILE A 39 10.87 11.17 2.05
CA ILE A 39 10.56 9.76 1.78
C ILE A 39 10.03 9.10 3.04
N LEU A 40 10.71 9.30 4.17
CA LEU A 40 10.26 8.79 5.47
C LEU A 40 8.91 9.40 5.87
N TRP A 41 8.72 10.70 5.62
CA TRP A 41 7.44 11.37 5.82
C TRP A 41 6.34 10.79 4.94
N THR A 42 6.64 10.51 3.67
CA THR A 42 5.68 9.91 2.73
C THR A 42 5.23 8.53 3.21
N SER A 43 6.17 7.67 3.60
CA SER A 43 5.87 6.35 4.18
C SER A 43 5.06 6.49 5.48
N ALA A 44 5.43 7.44 6.34
CA ALA A 44 4.72 7.76 7.56
C ALA A 44 3.28 8.23 7.30
N ALA A 45 3.07 9.08 6.30
CA ALA A 45 1.77 9.59 5.90
C ALA A 45 0.86 8.46 5.42
N PHE A 46 1.37 7.55 4.58
CA PHE A 46 0.63 6.37 4.15
C PHE A 46 0.25 5.44 5.31
N ALA A 47 1.19 5.17 6.21
CA ALA A 47 0.92 4.35 7.39
C ALA A 47 -0.16 4.98 8.29
N ARG A 48 -0.18 6.31 8.43
CA ARG A 48 -1.24 7.03 9.15
C ARG A 48 -2.61 6.88 8.49
N VAL A 49 -2.68 7.00 7.16
CA VAL A 49 -3.92 6.76 6.40
C VAL A 49 -4.43 5.34 6.61
N TYR A 50 -3.54 4.34 6.60
CA TYR A 50 -3.94 2.97 6.91
C TYR A 50 -4.47 2.81 8.33
N LEU A 51 -3.81 3.41 9.32
CA LEU A 51 -4.29 3.39 10.70
C LEU A 51 -5.67 4.06 10.83
N GLU A 52 -5.88 5.22 10.21
CA GLU A 52 -7.17 5.92 10.21
C GLU A 52 -8.27 5.10 9.53
N PHE A 53 -7.97 4.49 8.39
CA PHE A 53 -8.89 3.58 7.71
C PHE A 53 -9.22 2.36 8.58
N LEU A 54 -8.23 1.72 9.19
CA LEU A 54 -8.41 0.53 10.02
C LEU A 54 -9.16 0.83 11.31
N ASP A 55 -8.99 2.02 11.90
CA ASP A 55 -9.78 2.45 13.05
C ASP A 55 -11.28 2.45 12.69
N VAL A 56 -11.67 3.07 11.57
CA VAL A 56 -13.07 3.08 11.13
C VAL A 56 -13.53 1.69 10.68
N TRP A 57 -12.74 0.99 9.86
CA TRP A 57 -13.14 -0.29 9.26
C TRP A 57 -13.26 -1.41 10.29
N CYS A 58 -12.26 -1.57 11.14
CA CYS A 58 -12.20 -2.67 12.09
C CYS A 58 -12.85 -2.34 13.44
N LEU A 59 -12.75 -1.11 13.95
CA LEU A 59 -13.27 -0.78 15.28
C LEU A 59 -14.73 -0.28 15.21
N ASP A 60 -15.01 0.69 14.34
CA ASP A 60 -16.35 1.27 14.25
C ASP A 60 -17.32 0.36 13.48
N LEU A 61 -16.89 -0.10 12.31
CA LEU A 61 -17.73 -0.91 11.41
C LEU A 61 -17.61 -2.41 11.65
N LYS A 62 -16.60 -2.87 12.40
CA LYS A 62 -16.36 -4.29 12.72
C LYS A 62 -16.23 -5.20 11.49
N MET A 63 -15.66 -4.66 10.41
CA MET A 63 -15.52 -5.32 9.13
C MET A 63 -14.20 -6.07 9.03
N PRO A 64 -14.17 -7.26 8.40
CA PRO A 64 -12.94 -8.03 8.28
C PRO A 64 -11.97 -7.40 7.28
N VAL A 65 -10.68 -7.54 7.54
CA VAL A 65 -9.60 -7.16 6.63
C VAL A 65 -8.49 -8.19 6.69
N ASN A 66 -7.92 -8.51 5.53
CA ASN A 66 -6.70 -9.30 5.45
C ASN A 66 -5.55 -8.36 5.11
N PHE A 67 -4.53 -8.34 5.96
CA PHE A 67 -3.41 -7.44 5.89
C PHE A 67 -2.12 -8.23 5.63
N ARG A 68 -1.31 -7.73 4.70
CA ARG A 68 -0.05 -8.36 4.32
C ARG A 68 1.04 -7.31 4.22
N SER A 69 2.20 -7.59 4.82
CA SER A 69 3.39 -6.75 4.62
C SER A 69 4.02 -7.02 3.26
N TYR A 70 4.77 -6.03 2.77
CA TYR A 70 5.68 -6.27 1.66
C TYR A 70 6.78 -7.26 2.06
N THR A 71 7.34 -8.01 1.10
CA THR A 71 8.29 -9.10 1.40
C THR A 71 9.56 -8.61 2.11
N LEU A 72 9.99 -7.37 1.83
CA LEU A 72 11.15 -6.77 2.48
C LEU A 72 10.84 -6.07 3.80
N GLU A 73 9.58 -5.98 4.20
CA GLU A 73 9.19 -5.40 5.49
C GLU A 73 9.32 -6.42 6.62
N ASN A 74 9.71 -5.95 7.80
CA ASN A 74 9.79 -6.80 8.98
C ASN A 74 8.38 -7.18 9.47
N PHE A 75 7.98 -8.44 9.24
CA PHE A 75 6.68 -8.95 9.63
C PHE A 75 6.37 -8.78 11.14
N ASN A 76 7.39 -8.74 12.00
CA ASN A 76 7.18 -8.53 13.43
C ASN A 76 6.62 -7.13 13.74
N ASP A 77 6.95 -6.12 12.94
CA ASP A 77 6.48 -4.76 13.17
C ASP A 77 4.97 -4.65 12.88
N ILE A 78 4.47 -5.41 11.90
CA ILE A 78 3.04 -5.41 11.57
C ILE A 78 2.18 -6.26 12.51
N LYS A 79 2.78 -7.08 13.40
CA LYS A 79 2.05 -7.79 14.47
C LYS A 79 1.28 -6.82 15.37
N TYR A 80 1.74 -5.57 15.48
CA TYR A 80 1.02 -4.50 16.16
C TYR A 80 -0.42 -4.34 15.66
N PHE A 81 -0.64 -4.35 14.34
CA PHE A 81 -1.98 -4.20 13.75
C PHE A 81 -2.90 -5.36 14.17
N ASN A 82 -2.40 -6.60 14.18
CA ASN A 82 -3.16 -7.76 14.62
C ASN A 82 -3.54 -7.68 16.11
N GLN A 83 -2.65 -7.16 16.96
CA GLN A 83 -2.97 -6.98 18.38
C GLN A 83 -4.05 -5.91 18.60
N LYS A 84 -3.99 -4.79 17.85
CA LYS A 84 -4.91 -3.67 17.98
C LYS A 84 -6.31 -3.94 17.38
N TYR A 85 -6.37 -4.57 16.21
CA TYR A 85 -7.59 -4.66 15.40
C TYR A 85 -8.26 -6.05 15.43
N LYS A 86 -7.80 -6.97 16.29
CA LYS A 86 -8.51 -8.24 16.53
C LYS A 86 -9.94 -8.00 17.03
N PRO A 87 -10.92 -8.84 16.64
CA PRO A 87 -10.80 -10.02 15.78
C PRO A 87 -10.90 -9.73 14.27
N HIS A 88 -10.96 -8.46 13.87
CA HIS A 88 -11.35 -8.06 12.53
C HIS A 88 -10.20 -7.98 11.52
N LEU A 89 -8.95 -8.09 11.97
CA LEU A 89 -7.77 -8.09 11.12
C LEU A 89 -7.03 -9.42 11.22
N GLU A 90 -6.76 -10.02 10.05
CA GLU A 90 -5.92 -11.20 9.92
C GLU A 90 -4.63 -10.85 9.15
N LEU A 91 -3.50 -11.38 9.60
CA LEU A 91 -2.22 -11.23 8.90
C LEU A 91 -1.95 -12.43 7.99
N ASP A 92 -1.43 -12.16 6.79
CA ASP A 92 -0.98 -13.19 5.84
C ASP A 92 0.52 -13.02 5.54
N ASP A 93 1.29 -14.09 5.78
CA ASP A 93 2.73 -14.19 5.45
C ASP A 93 3.07 -15.37 4.52
N GLY A 94 2.10 -16.24 4.20
CA GLY A 94 2.35 -17.50 3.50
C GLY A 94 1.69 -17.64 2.14
N THR A 95 0.71 -16.80 1.79
CA THR A 95 0.01 -16.95 0.50
C THR A 95 0.91 -16.39 -0.62
N PRO A 96 1.06 -17.05 -1.78
CA PRO A 96 1.74 -16.43 -2.93
C PRO A 96 1.06 -15.11 -3.33
N PHE A 97 1.83 -14.04 -3.56
CA PHE A 97 1.28 -12.69 -3.77
C PHE A 97 0.20 -12.60 -4.87
N PRO A 98 0.36 -13.23 -6.05
CA PRO A 98 -0.71 -13.23 -7.06
C PRO A 98 -2.01 -13.87 -6.58
N LYS A 99 -1.92 -14.96 -5.80
CA LYS A 99 -3.08 -15.65 -5.23
C LYS A 99 -3.75 -14.79 -4.16
N TRP A 100 -2.95 -14.12 -3.34
CA TRP A 100 -3.44 -13.23 -2.28
C TRP A 100 -4.30 -12.09 -2.81
N LEU A 101 -4.01 -11.61 -4.04
CA LEU A 101 -4.75 -10.53 -4.71
C LEU A 101 -6.08 -10.96 -5.35
N GLN A 102 -6.27 -12.25 -5.64
CA GLN A 102 -7.36 -12.76 -6.49
C GLN A 102 -8.66 -13.01 -5.74
N ASP A 103 -8.58 -13.43 -4.47
CA ASP A 103 -9.76 -13.87 -3.70
C ASP A 103 -10.27 -12.77 -2.75
N ARG A 104 -10.26 -11.51 -3.20
CA ARG A 104 -10.60 -10.33 -2.39
C ARG A 104 -11.70 -9.49 -3.04
N GLY A 105 -12.54 -8.87 -2.21
CA GLY A 105 -13.57 -7.93 -2.70
C GLY A 105 -12.97 -6.65 -3.29
N GLY A 106 -11.77 -6.27 -2.85
CA GLY A 106 -10.99 -5.15 -3.39
C GLY A 106 -9.61 -5.08 -2.76
N ASN A 107 -8.71 -4.38 -3.45
CA ASN A 107 -7.31 -4.22 -3.11
C ASN A 107 -7.02 -2.76 -2.76
N ILE A 108 -6.50 -2.49 -1.56
CA ILE A 108 -6.19 -1.13 -1.08
C ILE A 108 -4.67 -0.98 -0.94
N PHE A 109 -4.08 -0.04 -1.67
CA PHE A 109 -2.63 0.10 -1.77
C PHE A 109 -2.19 1.57 -1.87
N CYS A 110 -0.91 1.84 -1.55
CA CYS A 110 -0.26 3.14 -1.79
C CYS A 110 0.18 3.28 -3.25
N TYR A 111 1.44 2.86 -3.52
CA TYR A 111 2.06 2.73 -4.82
C TYR A 111 2.48 1.28 -5.03
N SER A 112 1.78 0.58 -5.89
CA SER A 112 2.11 -0.80 -6.21
C SER A 112 1.92 -1.03 -7.69
N SER A 113 2.87 -1.73 -8.31
CA SER A 113 2.69 -2.25 -9.67
C SER A 113 1.58 -3.30 -9.75
N SER A 114 1.07 -3.79 -8.61
CA SER A 114 -0.02 -4.76 -8.49
C SER A 114 -1.38 -4.31 -9.05
N ILE A 115 -1.46 -3.09 -9.59
CA ILE A 115 -2.59 -2.61 -10.40
C ILE A 115 -2.87 -3.61 -11.53
N ILE A 116 -1.83 -4.09 -12.21
CA ILE A 116 -1.96 -4.98 -13.36
C ILE A 116 -2.50 -6.33 -12.92
N GLU A 117 -1.93 -6.90 -11.87
CA GLU A 117 -2.40 -8.14 -11.23
C GLU A 117 -3.86 -8.03 -10.81
N SER A 118 -4.25 -6.90 -10.23
CA SER A 118 -5.63 -6.66 -9.77
C SER A 118 -6.60 -6.60 -10.96
N ILE A 119 -6.23 -5.91 -12.04
CA ILE A 119 -7.03 -5.86 -13.27
C ILE A 119 -7.18 -7.25 -13.90
N ILE A 120 -6.10 -8.05 -13.99
CA ILE A 120 -6.16 -9.44 -14.51
C ILE A 120 -7.09 -10.29 -13.65
N SER A 121 -7.05 -10.08 -12.34
CA SER A 121 -7.77 -10.86 -11.35
C SER A 121 -9.23 -10.45 -11.21
N GLY A 122 -9.69 -9.39 -11.90
CA GLY A 122 -11.05 -8.90 -11.75
C GLY A 122 -11.30 -8.17 -10.43
N VAL A 123 -10.25 -7.82 -9.68
CA VAL A 123 -10.36 -7.24 -8.33
C VAL A 123 -10.14 -5.73 -8.40
N PRO A 124 -11.09 -4.90 -7.90
CA PRO A 124 -10.95 -3.45 -7.96
C PRO A 124 -9.79 -2.95 -7.11
N TYR A 125 -9.03 -2.01 -7.66
CA TYR A 125 -7.88 -1.40 -6.99
C TYR A 125 -8.20 0.01 -6.52
N ILE A 126 -8.00 0.26 -5.23
CA ILE A 126 -8.19 1.55 -4.57
C ILE A 126 -6.81 2.05 -4.11
N SER A 127 -6.36 3.18 -4.68
CA SER A 127 -5.12 3.84 -4.29
C SER A 127 -5.39 4.88 -3.22
N VAL A 128 -4.81 4.73 -2.03
CA VAL A 128 -4.92 5.71 -0.94
C VAL A 128 -4.18 7.02 -1.24
N GLN A 129 -3.44 7.08 -2.36
CA GLN A 129 -2.71 8.27 -2.80
C GLN A 129 -3.58 9.51 -2.86
N GLY A 130 -4.82 9.39 -3.33
CA GLY A 130 -5.70 10.54 -3.53
C GLY A 130 -5.91 11.37 -2.25
N ILE A 131 -5.79 10.75 -1.07
CA ILE A 131 -5.99 11.36 0.25
C ILE A 131 -4.80 12.25 0.65
N ILE A 132 -3.58 11.87 0.26
CA ILE A 132 -2.35 12.58 0.66
C ILE A 132 -1.65 13.28 -0.50
N GLU A 133 -2.18 13.18 -1.72
CA GLU A 133 -1.59 13.75 -2.94
C GLU A 133 -1.28 15.23 -2.78
N ASP A 134 -2.24 16.03 -2.30
CA ASP A 134 -2.07 17.47 -2.11
C ASP A 134 -1.00 17.80 -1.05
N ARG A 135 -0.78 16.91 -0.08
CA ARG A 135 0.25 17.08 0.95
C ARG A 135 1.62 16.63 0.44
N LEU A 136 1.68 15.57 -0.37
CA LEU A 136 2.92 15.06 -0.99
C LEU A 136 3.58 16.10 -1.90
N GLU A 137 2.78 16.98 -2.53
CA GLU A 137 3.28 18.04 -3.41
C GLU A 137 4.20 19.05 -2.72
N PHE A 138 4.09 19.22 -1.41
CA PHE A 138 4.97 20.08 -0.63
C PHE A 138 6.33 19.43 -0.33
N HIS A 139 6.39 18.10 -0.38
CA HIS A 139 7.52 17.29 0.07
C HIS A 139 8.34 16.71 -1.09
N LEU A 140 7.72 16.60 -2.28
CA LEU A 140 8.35 16.01 -3.46
C LEU A 140 7.92 16.81 -4.72
N PRO A 141 8.85 17.42 -5.48
CA PRO A 141 8.50 18.26 -6.63
C PRO A 141 7.70 17.50 -7.70
N ARG A 142 6.55 18.07 -8.11
CA ARG A 142 5.60 17.49 -9.08
C ARG A 142 6.24 16.90 -10.35
N LYS A 143 7.36 17.44 -10.84
CA LYS A 143 7.98 16.98 -12.10
C LYS A 143 8.60 15.60 -12.00
N GLU A 144 9.26 15.27 -10.90
CA GLU A 144 9.92 13.97 -10.73
C GLU A 144 8.89 12.90 -10.34
N LEU A 145 7.90 13.25 -9.53
CA LEU A 145 6.80 12.34 -9.18
C LEU A 145 5.85 12.05 -10.33
N ALA A 146 5.47 13.04 -11.15
CA ALA A 146 4.57 12.82 -12.29
C ALA A 146 5.17 11.83 -13.30
N ASP A 147 6.50 11.89 -13.52
CA ASP A 147 7.22 10.95 -14.39
C ASP A 147 7.33 9.54 -13.80
N ILE A 148 7.44 9.38 -12.47
CA ILE A 148 7.48 8.06 -11.82
C ILE A 148 6.08 7.45 -11.68
N ARG A 149 5.06 8.30 -11.57
CA ARG A 149 3.66 7.88 -11.36
C ARG A 149 3.08 7.24 -12.61
N GLY A 150 3.33 7.75 -13.81
CA GLY A 150 2.84 7.14 -15.05
C GLY A 150 1.30 7.03 -15.15
N GLU A 151 0.81 6.84 -16.38
CA GLU A 151 -0.64 6.81 -16.67
C GLU A 151 -1.38 5.63 -16.01
N ILE A 152 -0.65 4.61 -15.50
CA ILE A 152 -1.26 3.39 -14.99
C ILE A 152 -2.14 3.61 -13.75
N TYR A 153 -1.85 4.65 -12.96
CA TYR A 153 -2.64 4.94 -11.75
C TYR A 153 -3.96 5.63 -12.07
N ASP A 154 -4.13 6.21 -13.27
CA ASP A 154 -5.41 6.81 -13.67
C ASP A 154 -6.54 5.77 -13.77
N TYR A 155 -6.14 4.51 -13.92
CA TYR A 155 -7.01 3.35 -13.91
C TYR A 155 -7.40 2.85 -12.51
N THR A 156 -7.02 3.54 -11.44
CA THR A 156 -7.34 3.17 -10.05
C THR A 156 -8.37 4.11 -9.43
N TYR A 157 -9.16 3.63 -8.45
CA TYR A 157 -9.97 4.53 -7.63
C TYR A 157 -9.05 5.33 -6.70
N LYS A 158 -9.23 6.66 -6.64
CA LYS A 158 -8.39 7.57 -5.85
C LYS A 158 -9.28 8.40 -4.90
N PRO A 159 -9.67 7.87 -3.74
CA PRO A 159 -10.44 8.62 -2.74
C PRO A 159 -9.68 9.87 -2.31
N LYS A 160 -10.41 10.93 -1.98
CA LYS A 160 -9.88 12.22 -1.47
C LYS A 160 -10.00 12.36 0.05
N SER A 161 -10.65 11.43 0.72
CA SER A 161 -10.73 11.37 2.19
C SER A 161 -10.83 9.95 2.73
N ILE A 162 -10.73 9.78 4.06
CA ILE A 162 -10.94 8.48 4.73
C ILE A 162 -12.38 7.99 4.53
N GLU A 163 -13.36 8.90 4.55
CA GLU A 163 -14.78 8.57 4.34
C GLU A 163 -15.00 8.01 2.93
N GLU A 164 -14.44 8.65 1.90
CA GLU A 164 -14.52 8.14 0.53
C GLU A 164 -13.83 6.78 0.39
N LEU A 165 -12.68 6.58 1.04
CA LEU A 165 -11.98 5.30 1.05
C LEU A 165 -12.83 4.21 1.69
N VAL A 166 -13.46 4.49 2.83
CA VAL A 166 -14.36 3.56 3.53
C VAL A 166 -15.57 3.20 2.65
N GLU A 167 -16.17 4.17 1.97
CA GLU A 167 -17.31 3.92 1.08
C GLU A 167 -16.93 3.07 -0.14
N LEU A 168 -15.76 3.30 -0.73
CA LEU A 168 -15.24 2.44 -1.80
C LEU A 168 -14.94 1.02 -1.29
N ALA A 169 -14.31 0.89 -0.12
CA ALA A 169 -14.03 -0.40 0.49
C ALA A 169 -15.31 -1.18 0.82
N LYS A 170 -16.37 -0.52 1.30
CA LYS A 170 -17.70 -1.15 1.51
C LYS A 170 -18.28 -1.66 0.20
N LYS A 171 -18.24 -0.85 -0.87
CA LYS A 171 -18.72 -1.27 -2.19
C LYS A 171 -17.94 -2.48 -2.69
N ALA A 172 -16.62 -2.49 -2.51
CA ALA A 172 -15.74 -3.59 -2.89
C ALA A 172 -16.07 -4.88 -2.11
N TYR A 173 -16.19 -4.77 -0.78
CA TYR A 173 -16.57 -5.89 0.09
C TYR A 173 -17.91 -6.52 -0.30
N LEU A 174 -18.89 -5.70 -0.71
CA LEU A 174 -20.21 -6.16 -1.15
C LEU A 174 -20.23 -6.68 -2.60
N GLY A 175 -19.09 -6.73 -3.30
CA GLY A 175 -19.01 -7.11 -4.71
C GLY A 175 -19.67 -6.09 -5.67
N LYS A 176 -19.82 -4.84 -5.24
CA LYS A 176 -20.51 -3.76 -5.96
C LYS A 176 -19.57 -2.70 -6.53
N LEU A 177 -18.26 -2.80 -6.28
CA LEU A 177 -17.27 -1.92 -6.89
C LEU A 177 -16.75 -2.58 -8.17
N PRO A 178 -17.12 -2.08 -9.37
CA PRO A 178 -16.58 -2.64 -10.60
C PRO A 178 -15.10 -2.31 -10.76
N LEU A 179 -14.42 -2.96 -11.69
CA LEU A 179 -13.13 -2.47 -12.14
C LEU A 179 -13.29 -1.08 -12.77
N LYS A 180 -12.40 -0.15 -12.43
CA LYS A 180 -12.37 1.17 -13.06
C LYS A 180 -11.90 1.11 -14.51
N THR A 181 -11.09 0.11 -14.86
CA THR A 181 -10.64 -0.16 -16.23
C THR A 181 -10.58 -1.66 -16.51
N SER A 182 -10.67 -2.03 -17.77
CA SER A 182 -10.45 -3.39 -18.27
C SER A 182 -9.19 -3.45 -19.15
N PRO A 183 -8.59 -4.64 -19.36
CA PRO A 183 -7.45 -4.81 -20.27
C PRO A 183 -7.63 -4.23 -21.67
N ASP A 184 -8.87 -4.22 -22.17
CA ASP A 184 -9.22 -3.69 -23.49
C ASP A 184 -9.61 -2.20 -23.48
N SER A 185 -9.52 -1.52 -22.33
CA SER A 185 -9.90 -0.11 -22.21
C SER A 185 -8.95 0.85 -22.92
N SER A 186 -7.71 0.44 -23.22
CA SER A 186 -6.81 1.20 -24.09
C SER A 186 -5.78 0.30 -24.79
N ALA A 187 -5.34 0.68 -26.00
CA ALA A 187 -4.32 -0.04 -26.74
C ALA A 187 -2.98 -0.12 -25.98
N LYS A 188 -2.66 0.91 -25.20
CA LYS A 188 -1.45 0.97 -24.37
C LYS A 188 -1.54 0.01 -23.17
N LEU A 189 -2.69 -0.02 -22.49
CA LEU A 189 -2.95 -0.96 -21.40
C LEU A 189 -2.90 -2.40 -21.90
N LYS A 190 -3.54 -2.68 -23.04
CA LYS A 190 -3.46 -3.96 -23.74
C LYS A 190 -2.03 -4.38 -24.06
N ASN A 191 -1.18 -3.43 -24.49
CA ASN A 191 0.23 -3.69 -24.74
C ASN A 191 1.01 -4.02 -23.46
N TYR A 192 0.78 -3.29 -22.35
CA TYR A 192 1.34 -3.65 -21.04
C TYR A 192 0.96 -5.08 -20.63
N PHE A 193 -0.31 -5.46 -20.82
CA PHE A 193 -0.76 -6.83 -20.56
C PHE A 193 -0.04 -7.86 -21.41
N LEU A 194 0.09 -7.63 -22.72
CA LEU A 194 0.77 -8.54 -23.63
C LEU A 194 2.25 -8.72 -23.25
N ILE A 195 2.94 -7.63 -22.89
CA ILE A 195 4.35 -7.66 -22.45
C ILE A 195 4.49 -8.48 -21.16
N ILE A 196 3.65 -8.22 -20.16
CA ILE A 196 3.72 -8.91 -18.86
C ILE A 196 3.37 -10.39 -19.00
N MET A 197 2.36 -10.72 -19.82
CA MET A 197 2.05 -12.11 -20.14
C MET A 197 3.21 -12.81 -20.86
N ALA A 198 3.90 -12.13 -21.78
CA ALA A 198 5.06 -12.67 -22.47
C ALA A 198 6.24 -12.92 -21.50
N ILE A 199 6.50 -11.99 -20.58
CA ILE A 199 7.51 -12.14 -19.53
C ILE A 199 7.16 -13.32 -18.61
N ARG A 200 5.91 -13.42 -18.14
CA ARG A 200 5.46 -14.53 -17.29
C ARG A 200 5.60 -15.87 -17.99
N LYS A 201 5.18 -15.96 -19.26
CA LYS A 201 5.34 -17.18 -20.06
C LYS A 201 6.80 -17.57 -20.21
N LYS A 202 7.69 -16.59 -20.46
CA LYS A 202 9.13 -16.82 -20.54
C LYS A 202 9.72 -17.29 -19.20
N ASN A 203 9.33 -16.68 -18.08
CA ASN A 203 9.83 -17.05 -16.76
C ASN A 203 9.32 -18.42 -16.27
N LEU A 204 8.08 -18.79 -16.63
CA LEU A 204 7.54 -20.14 -16.42
C LEU A 204 8.32 -21.19 -17.22
N LEU A 205 8.61 -20.90 -18.50
CA LEU A 205 9.41 -21.79 -19.36
C LEU A 205 10.85 -21.94 -18.88
N LEU A 206 11.39 -20.93 -18.20
CA LEU A 206 12.74 -20.94 -17.66
C LEU A 206 12.84 -21.42 -16.20
N GLY A 207 11.72 -21.83 -15.58
CA GLY A 207 11.70 -22.40 -14.22
C GLY A 207 11.96 -21.40 -13.09
N TYR A 208 12.00 -20.09 -13.36
CA TYR A 208 12.39 -19.07 -12.36
C TYR A 208 11.34 -18.81 -11.27
N TRP A 209 10.11 -19.30 -11.41
CA TRP A 209 9.00 -19.02 -10.48
C TRP A 209 8.80 -20.04 -9.36
N GLN A 210 9.65 -21.07 -9.25
CA GLN A 210 9.60 -22.00 -8.11
C GLN A 210 10.28 -21.43 -6.84
N ASN A 211 10.96 -20.28 -6.90
CA ASN A 211 11.80 -19.76 -5.82
C ASN A 211 11.45 -18.35 -5.30
N GLU A 212 10.25 -17.82 -5.53
CA GLU A 212 9.80 -16.58 -4.84
C GLU A 212 9.32 -16.83 -3.40
N SER A 213 9.60 -18.00 -2.82
CA SER A 213 9.50 -18.29 -1.37
C SER A 213 10.79 -18.00 -0.60
N MET A 214 11.82 -17.44 -1.25
CA MET A 214 13.03 -16.95 -0.59
C MET A 214 13.49 -15.64 -1.24
N LEU A 215 12.77 -14.54 -1.02
CA LEU A 215 13.30 -13.16 -1.09
C LEU A 215 12.41 -12.22 -0.26
#